data_AF-A0A9P0LEK7-F1
#
_entry.id   AF-A0A9P0LEK7-F1
#
_cell.length_a   1.000
_cell.length_b   1.000
_cell.length_c   1.000
_cell.angle_alpha   90.00
_cell.angle_beta   90.00
_cell.angle_gamma   90.00
#
_symmetry.space_group_name_H-M   'P 1'
#
loop_
_entity.id
_entity.type
_entity.pdbx_description
1 polymer ?
#
loop_
_entity_poly.entity_id
_entity_poly.type
_entity_poly.pdbx_seq_one_letter_code
_entity_poly.pdbx_strand_id
1 'polypeptide(L)'
;MSSYSISDYFDDIKASRRRGTKNSDVSYSKLPTHDQSFTDAQFQVPAQEIPWKAIILATMLLIVGTSLLVFGSMVLTGHIVLQYPDRMWPMIILGTLMFIPGAYHVSLLVRRELVERAQDFNIILDDVSITDLSFGKDYTAAVEAKQVAQQEAQRAAFVVERAKQEKQQKIVQAEGEAEAAKMLGEAIGRNPGYLKLRKIRAAQNISRTIANSQNKVYLSGNSLMLNISDKEFDDQSEKLKSKH
;
A
#
# COMPACT_ATOMS: atom_id res chain seq x y z
N MET A 1 -13.93 -54.53 -57.77
CA MET A 1 -14.78 -54.25 -56.60
C MET A 1 -14.26 -55.05 -55.44
N SER A 2 -13.49 -54.42 -54.55
CA SER A 2 -13.21 -54.96 -53.21
C SER A 2 -13.94 -54.04 -52.24
N SER A 3 -15.01 -54.55 -51.66
CA SER A 3 -15.86 -53.85 -50.70
C SER A 3 -15.11 -53.76 -49.37
N TYR A 4 -14.49 -52.62 -49.10
CA TYR A 4 -13.99 -52.30 -47.77
C TYR A 4 -15.17 -52.31 -46.80
N SER A 5 -15.13 -53.25 -45.86
CA SER A 5 -16.22 -53.43 -44.90
C SER A 5 -15.97 -52.55 -43.67
N ILE A 6 -17.04 -52.04 -43.07
CA ILE A 6 -16.99 -51.12 -41.93
C ILE A 6 -16.24 -51.73 -40.72
N SER A 7 -16.06 -53.05 -40.65
CA SER A 7 -15.28 -53.68 -39.57
C SER A 7 -13.79 -53.35 -39.63
N ASP A 8 -13.23 -53.12 -40.82
CA ASP A 8 -11.79 -52.81 -40.97
C ASP A 8 -11.47 -51.40 -40.44
N TYR A 9 -12.46 -50.50 -40.41
CA TYR A 9 -12.35 -49.18 -39.81
C TYR A 9 -12.27 -49.22 -38.27
N PHE A 10 -12.84 -50.26 -37.66
CA PHE A 10 -12.82 -50.44 -36.20
C PHE A 10 -11.53 -51.09 -35.69
N ASP A 11 -10.82 -51.85 -36.53
CA ASP A 11 -9.52 -52.43 -36.15
C ASP A 11 -8.40 -51.38 -36.10
N ASP A 12 -8.40 -50.39 -37.00
CA ASP A 12 -7.41 -49.28 -36.98
C ASP A 12 -7.60 -48.33 -35.78
N ILE A 13 -8.83 -48.19 -35.27
CA ILE A 13 -9.10 -47.41 -34.04
C ILE A 13 -8.58 -48.14 -32.81
N LYS A 14 -8.57 -49.48 -32.81
CA LYS A 14 -8.04 -50.29 -31.70
C LYS A 14 -6.51 -50.34 -31.67
N ALA A 15 -5.86 -50.18 -32.82
CA ALA A 15 -4.41 -50.28 -32.98
C ALA A 15 -3.61 -48.99 -32.65
N SER A 16 -4.28 -47.85 -32.42
CA SER A 16 -3.62 -46.56 -32.11
C SER A 16 -3.35 -46.30 -30.62
N ARG A 17 -3.51 -47.30 -29.73
CA ARG A 17 -3.10 -47.19 -28.32
C ARG A 17 -1.58 -47.29 -28.21
N ARG A 18 -0.87 -46.30 -28.75
CA ARG A 18 0.56 -46.10 -28.52
C ARG A 18 0.80 -46.01 -27.03
N ARG A 19 1.63 -46.96 -26.58
CA ARG A 19 2.21 -47.11 -25.26
C ARG A 19 2.82 -45.78 -24.82
N GLY A 20 2.09 -45.03 -23.98
CA GLY A 20 2.61 -43.85 -23.31
C GLY A 20 3.79 -44.24 -22.43
N THR A 21 4.94 -43.67 -22.73
CA THR A 21 6.15 -43.74 -21.91
C THR A 21 5.81 -43.24 -20.51
N LYS A 22 5.93 -44.11 -19.50
CA LYS A 22 5.93 -43.72 -18.08
C LYS A 22 7.11 -42.80 -17.84
N ASN A 23 6.88 -41.50 -17.92
CA ASN A 23 7.75 -40.53 -17.28
C ASN A 23 6.90 -39.33 -16.84
N SER A 24 6.32 -39.44 -15.65
CA SER A 24 5.71 -38.32 -14.95
C SER A 24 5.59 -38.67 -13.47
N ASP A 25 6.74 -38.82 -12.79
CA ASP A 25 6.80 -38.60 -11.34
C ASP A 25 6.77 -37.08 -11.07
N VAL A 26 5.76 -36.40 -11.61
CA VAL A 26 5.45 -35.03 -11.20
C VAL A 26 4.47 -35.17 -10.05
N SER A 27 5.01 -35.03 -8.84
CA SER A 27 4.25 -35.03 -7.60
C SER A 27 3.31 -33.81 -7.61
N TYR A 28 2.07 -34.01 -8.01
CA TYR A 28 1.02 -33.01 -7.83
C TYR A 28 0.60 -33.03 -6.37
N SER A 29 1.07 -32.05 -5.60
CA SER A 29 0.52 -31.76 -4.28
C SER A 29 -0.94 -31.36 -4.44
N LYS A 30 -1.86 -32.16 -3.89
CA LYS A 30 -3.29 -31.81 -3.85
C LYS A 30 -3.46 -30.51 -3.08
N LEU A 31 -4.13 -29.54 -3.68
CA LEU A 31 -4.48 -28.27 -3.03
C LEU A 31 -5.35 -28.56 -1.80
N PRO A 32 -5.04 -28.00 -0.62
CA PRO A 32 -5.90 -28.15 0.54
C PRO A 32 -7.22 -27.43 0.29
N THR A 33 -8.33 -28.16 0.32
CA THR A 33 -9.70 -27.64 0.17
C THR A 33 -10.21 -27.04 1.48
N HIS A 34 -9.37 -26.29 2.18
CA HIS A 34 -9.80 -25.56 3.37
C HIS A 34 -9.27 -24.13 3.28
N ASP A 35 -10.18 -23.17 3.46
CA ASP A 35 -10.03 -21.73 3.28
C ASP A 35 -9.02 -21.10 4.26
N GLN A 36 -7.77 -21.55 4.22
CA GLN A 36 -6.66 -20.93 4.91
C GLN A 36 -6.02 -19.92 3.96
N SER A 37 -6.51 -18.69 4.09
CA SER A 37 -5.81 -17.47 3.71
C SER A 37 -4.31 -17.59 4.00
N PHE A 38 -3.50 -17.41 2.95
CA PHE A 38 -2.08 -17.02 2.95
C PHE A 38 -1.23 -17.57 4.11
N THR A 39 -0.48 -18.64 3.88
CA THR A 39 0.65 -18.99 4.75
C THR A 39 1.80 -18.03 4.50
N ASP A 40 2.20 -17.29 5.55
CA ASP A 40 3.26 -16.26 5.52
C ASP A 40 4.61 -16.75 5.00
N ALA A 41 4.83 -18.07 4.96
CA ALA A 41 6.07 -18.68 4.47
C ALA A 41 6.21 -18.66 2.94
N GLN A 42 5.12 -18.57 2.16
CA GLN A 42 5.17 -18.57 0.69
C GLN A 42 5.60 -17.21 0.10
N PHE A 43 5.59 -16.15 0.92
CA PHE A 43 6.04 -14.80 0.56
C PHE A 43 7.45 -14.47 1.05
N GLN A 44 8.14 -15.41 1.71
CA GLN A 44 9.53 -15.19 2.13
C GLN A 44 10.47 -15.43 0.95
N VAL A 45 10.77 -14.34 0.25
CA VAL A 45 11.92 -14.26 -0.67
C VAL A 45 13.17 -14.64 0.13
N PRO A 46 14.05 -15.54 -0.35
CA PRO A 46 15.30 -15.85 0.36
C PRO A 46 16.04 -14.53 0.62
N ALA A 47 16.48 -14.33 1.86
CA ALA A 47 17.16 -13.12 2.30
C ALA A 47 18.44 -12.92 1.48
N GLN A 48 18.34 -12.16 0.39
CA GLN A 48 19.49 -11.77 -0.39
C GLN A 48 20.23 -10.70 0.41
N GLU A 49 21.41 -11.05 0.90
CA GLU A 49 22.24 -10.18 1.72
C GLU A 49 22.69 -8.97 0.91
N ILE A 50 21.92 -7.90 1.02
CA ILE A 50 22.29 -6.60 0.46
C ILE A 50 23.60 -6.18 1.16
N PRO A 51 24.64 -5.75 0.43
CA PRO A 51 25.92 -5.36 1.02
C PRO A 51 25.79 -4.00 1.75
N TRP A 52 25.14 -4.02 2.91
CA TRP A 52 24.84 -2.85 3.75
C TRP A 52 26.08 -2.00 4.04
N LYS A 53 27.25 -2.62 4.18
CA LYS A 53 28.52 -1.91 4.42
C LYS A 53 28.85 -0.94 3.27
N ALA A 54 28.59 -1.33 2.02
CA ALA A 54 28.86 -0.49 0.84
C ALA A 54 27.82 0.61 0.68
N ILE A 55 26.53 0.30 0.91
CA ILE A 55 25.45 1.29 0.85
C ILE A 55 25.60 2.33 1.96
N ILE A 56 25.88 1.89 3.19
CA ILE A 56 26.09 2.78 4.34
C ILE A 56 27.28 3.71 4.07
N LEU A 57 28.39 3.17 3.58
CA LEU A 57 29.57 3.98 3.25
C LEU A 57 29.25 4.99 2.14
N ALA A 58 28.56 4.59 1.08
CA ALA A 58 28.13 5.49 0.00
C ALA A 58 27.18 6.59 0.50
N THR A 59 26.21 6.25 1.36
CA THR A 59 25.28 7.24 1.94
C THR A 59 25.98 8.20 2.90
N MET A 60 26.93 7.73 3.70
CA MET A 60 27.76 8.57 4.57
C MET A 60 28.61 9.54 3.76
N LEU A 61 29.27 9.03 2.71
CA LEU A 61 30.13 9.83 1.84
C LEU A 61 29.33 10.91 1.10
N LEU A 62 28.10 10.59 0.67
CA LEU A 62 27.19 11.52 0.01
C LEU A 62 26.74 12.63 0.95
N ILE A 63 26.29 12.30 2.16
CA ILE A 63 25.85 13.28 3.16
C ILE A 63 27.00 14.24 3.52
N VAL A 64 28.20 13.71 3.72
CA VAL A 64 29.40 14.51 4.00
C VAL A 64 29.74 15.42 2.82
N GLY A 65 29.70 14.91 1.58
CA GLY A 65 29.95 15.70 0.37
C GLY A 65 28.92 16.81 0.15
N THR A 66 27.64 16.54 0.36
CA THR A 66 26.57 17.55 0.29
C THR A 66 26.71 18.61 1.39
N SER A 67 27.11 18.21 2.59
CA SER A 67 27.34 19.15 3.70
C SER A 67 28.53 20.08 3.39
N LEU A 68 29.60 19.54 2.80
CA LEU A 68 30.77 20.31 2.39
C LEU A 68 30.45 21.28 1.23
N LEU A 69 29.60 20.88 0.28
CA LEU A 69 29.15 21.73 -0.82
C LEU A 69 28.22 22.86 -0.35
N VAL A 70 27.28 22.57 0.57
CA VAL A 70 26.40 23.59 1.16
C VAL A 70 27.22 24.58 1.99
N PHE A 71 28.19 24.09 2.78
CA PHE A 71 29.09 24.95 3.52
C PHE A 71 29.98 25.79 2.59
N GLY A 72 30.49 25.21 1.51
CA GLY A 72 31.25 25.91 0.46
C GLY A 72 30.42 26.97 -0.27
N SER A 73 29.16 26.68 -0.60
CA SER A 73 28.27 27.66 -1.28
C SER A 73 27.85 28.78 -0.34
N MET A 74 27.67 28.50 0.95
CA MET A 74 27.30 29.49 1.96
C MET A 74 28.43 30.50 2.25
N VAL A 75 29.69 30.05 2.15
CA VAL A 75 30.88 30.93 2.26
C VAL A 75 31.03 31.82 1.01
N LEU A 76 30.71 31.32 -0.19
CA LEU A 76 30.75 32.12 -1.42
C LEU A 76 29.69 33.24 -1.44
N THR A 77 28.54 33.01 -0.77
CA THR A 77 27.46 34.00 -0.59
C THR A 77 27.72 35.01 0.55
N GLY A 78 28.88 34.96 1.22
CA GLY A 78 29.34 36.01 2.13
C GLY A 78 28.64 36.07 3.51
N HIS A 79 27.93 35.02 3.93
CA HIS A 79 27.26 34.99 5.24
C HIS A 79 28.22 34.72 6.43
N ILE A 80 29.47 34.29 6.18
CA ILE A 80 30.49 34.03 7.20
C ILE A 80 31.84 34.56 6.69
N VAL A 81 32.38 35.61 7.32
CA VAL A 81 33.69 36.18 6.95
C VAL A 81 34.79 35.29 7.52
N LEU A 82 35.28 34.33 6.72
CA LEU A 82 36.48 33.55 7.03
C LEU A 82 37.71 34.20 6.40
N GLN A 83 38.73 34.44 7.21
CA GLN A 83 39.91 35.26 6.90
C GLN A 83 40.95 34.60 5.95
N TYR A 84 40.61 33.54 5.20
CA TYR A 84 41.54 32.87 4.27
C TYR A 84 40.84 32.21 3.06
N PRO A 85 40.57 32.97 1.97
CA PRO A 85 39.96 32.43 0.74
C PRO A 85 40.83 31.37 0.02
N ASP A 86 42.15 31.39 0.22
CA ASP A 86 43.09 30.51 -0.50
C ASP A 86 43.08 29.04 -0.03
N ARG A 87 42.46 28.76 1.12
CA ARG A 87 42.33 27.38 1.67
C ARG A 87 41.03 26.68 1.25
N MET A 88 40.13 27.38 0.56
CA MET A 88 38.82 26.87 0.16
C MET A 88 38.89 25.98 -1.10
N TRP A 89 39.78 26.32 -2.02
CA TRP A 89 39.94 25.61 -3.30
C TRP A 89 40.32 24.13 -3.11
N PRO A 90 41.26 23.77 -2.21
CA PRO A 90 41.59 22.37 -1.94
C PRO A 90 40.43 21.57 -1.34
N MET A 91 39.58 22.17 -0.49
CA MET A 91 38.44 21.47 0.13
C MET A 91 37.32 21.17 -0.87
N ILE A 92 37.04 22.11 -1.79
CA ILE A 92 36.06 21.91 -2.86
C ILE A 92 36.57 20.86 -3.86
N ILE A 93 37.85 20.93 -4.23
CA ILE A 93 38.49 19.93 -5.09
C ILE A 93 38.49 18.56 -4.41
N LEU A 94 38.79 18.47 -3.10
CA LEU A 94 38.79 17.23 -2.33
C LEU A 94 37.38 16.63 -2.23
N GLY A 95 36.35 17.44 -1.97
CA GLY A 95 34.96 16.99 -1.92
C GLY A 95 34.46 16.49 -3.29
N THR A 96 34.83 17.19 -4.36
CA THR A 96 34.52 16.78 -5.75
C THR A 96 35.28 15.51 -6.14
N LEU A 97 36.55 15.38 -5.74
CA LEU A 97 37.40 14.21 -5.96
C LEU A 97 36.90 12.98 -5.19
N MET A 98 36.36 13.17 -3.99
CA MET A 98 35.80 12.10 -3.15
C MET A 98 34.46 11.56 -3.66
N PHE A 99 33.79 12.25 -4.60
CA PHE A 99 32.57 11.78 -5.26
C PHE A 99 32.84 10.77 -6.39
N ILE A 100 34.02 10.84 -7.00
CA ILE A 100 34.45 10.01 -8.14
C ILE A 100 34.65 8.50 -7.83
N PRO A 101 35.10 8.07 -6.63
CA PRO A 101 35.39 6.66 -6.36
C PRO A 101 34.17 5.75 -6.47
N GLY A 102 32.95 6.23 -6.21
CA GLY A 102 31.74 5.39 -6.26
C GLY A 102 31.50 4.77 -7.63
N ALA A 103 31.69 5.55 -8.71
CA ALA A 103 31.60 5.05 -10.08
C ALA A 103 32.89 4.33 -10.51
N TYR A 104 34.06 4.81 -10.05
CA TYR A 104 35.36 4.23 -10.42
C TYR A 104 35.56 2.81 -9.90
N HIS A 105 35.06 2.48 -8.71
CA HIS A 105 35.18 1.12 -8.17
C HIS A 105 34.40 0.11 -9.01
N VAL A 106 33.23 0.48 -9.52
CA VAL A 106 32.41 -0.40 -10.38
C VAL A 106 33.06 -0.57 -11.75
N SER A 107 33.53 0.51 -12.38
CA SER A 107 34.19 0.42 -13.69
C SER A 107 35.52 -0.34 -13.64
N LEU A 108 36.29 -0.19 -12.54
CA LEU A 108 37.57 -0.88 -12.38
C LEU A 108 37.40 -2.39 -12.16
N LEU A 109 36.37 -2.81 -11.43
CA LEU A 109 36.06 -4.24 -11.23
C LEU A 109 35.66 -4.89 -12.56
N VAL A 110 34.78 -4.24 -13.33
CA VAL A 110 34.36 -4.73 -14.65
C VAL A 110 35.54 -4.79 -15.63
N ARG A 111 36.39 -3.75 -15.67
CA ARG A 111 37.58 -3.73 -16.52
C ARG A 111 38.55 -4.86 -16.18
N ARG A 112 38.82 -5.11 -14.89
CA ARG A 112 39.74 -6.18 -14.46
C ARG A 112 39.27 -7.55 -14.92
N GLU A 113 37.98 -7.86 -14.71
CA GLU A 113 37.42 -9.15 -15.10
C GLU A 113 37.42 -9.35 -16.63
N LEU A 114 37.18 -8.28 -17.40
CA LEU A 114 37.25 -8.35 -18.87
C LEU A 114 38.67 -8.47 -19.41
N VAL A 115 39.65 -7.79 -18.79
CA VAL A 115 41.07 -7.90 -19.17
C VAL A 115 41.60 -9.30 -18.90
N GLU A 116 41.25 -9.90 -17.76
CA GLU A 116 41.65 -11.27 -17.42
C GLU A 116 41.12 -12.28 -18.44
N ARG A 117 39.84 -12.19 -18.82
CA ARG A 117 39.26 -13.06 -19.86
C ARG A 117 39.80 -12.77 -21.26
N ALA A 118 40.16 -11.53 -21.58
CA ALA A 118 40.72 -11.16 -22.88
C ALA A 118 42.19 -11.61 -23.05
N GLN A 119 42.94 -11.73 -21.94
CA GLN A 119 44.29 -12.27 -21.95
C GLN A 119 44.34 -13.74 -22.39
N ASP A 120 43.35 -14.55 -22.02
CA ASP A 120 43.23 -15.96 -22.48
C ASP A 120 43.10 -16.07 -24.00
N PHE A 121 42.60 -15.02 -24.66
CA PHE A 121 42.47 -14.93 -26.12
C PHE A 121 43.56 -14.05 -26.76
N ASN A 122 44.56 -13.62 -25.99
CA ASN A 122 45.69 -12.80 -26.45
C ASN A 122 45.26 -11.43 -27.06
N ILE A 123 44.17 -10.84 -26.55
CA ILE A 123 43.60 -9.55 -26.97
C ILE A 123 43.99 -8.45 -25.96
N ILE A 124 44.44 -7.30 -26.44
CA ILE A 124 44.80 -6.13 -25.61
C ILE A 124 43.59 -5.18 -25.52
N LEU A 125 43.14 -4.87 -24.30
CA LEU A 125 41.94 -4.07 -24.03
C LEU A 125 42.34 -2.73 -23.36
N ASP A 126 42.15 -1.60 -24.05
CA ASP A 126 42.54 -0.27 -23.56
C ASP A 126 41.48 0.36 -22.65
N ASP A 127 40.23 0.50 -23.11
CA ASP A 127 39.11 1.09 -22.37
C ASP A 127 37.79 0.33 -22.59
N VAL A 128 36.89 0.35 -21.60
CA VAL A 128 35.59 -0.34 -21.61
C VAL A 128 34.48 0.65 -21.25
N SER A 129 33.55 0.86 -22.17
CA SER A 129 32.33 1.62 -21.92
C SER A 129 31.11 0.68 -21.85
N ILE A 130 30.30 0.83 -20.79
CA ILE A 130 29.01 0.11 -20.66
C ILE A 130 27.94 1.03 -21.24
N THR A 131 27.42 0.69 -22.42
CA THR A 131 26.46 1.53 -23.16
C THR A 131 25.02 1.05 -23.04
N ASP A 132 24.80 -0.26 -22.97
CA ASP A 132 23.46 -0.83 -22.82
C ASP A 132 23.52 -2.13 -22.00
N LEU A 133 22.61 -2.26 -21.03
CA LEU A 133 22.48 -3.42 -20.17
C LEU A 133 21.13 -4.09 -20.47
N SER A 134 21.11 -4.93 -21.49
CA SER A 134 19.93 -5.72 -21.82
C SER A 134 19.85 -6.95 -20.91
N PHE A 135 18.93 -6.94 -19.96
CA PHE A 135 18.61 -8.15 -19.21
C PHE A 135 17.83 -9.14 -20.09
N GLY A 136 18.07 -10.44 -19.90
CA GLY A 136 17.29 -11.47 -20.61
C GLY A 136 15.80 -11.38 -20.24
N LYS A 137 14.91 -11.73 -21.17
CA LYS A 137 13.44 -11.70 -20.99
C LYS A 137 12.95 -12.36 -19.69
N ASP A 138 13.59 -13.43 -19.25
CA ASP A 138 13.22 -14.17 -18.04
C ASP A 138 13.65 -13.42 -16.76
N TYR A 139 14.75 -12.66 -16.81
CA TYR A 139 15.20 -11.80 -15.71
C TYR A 139 14.31 -10.55 -15.59
N THR A 140 13.94 -9.94 -16.72
CA THR A 140 12.99 -8.80 -16.73
C THR A 140 11.65 -9.21 -16.14
N ALA A 141 11.11 -10.37 -16.56
CA ALA A 141 9.87 -10.91 -16.01
C ALA A 141 9.96 -11.20 -14.51
N ALA A 142 11.09 -11.74 -14.03
CA ALA A 142 11.31 -12.00 -12.61
C ALA A 142 11.43 -10.72 -11.77
N VAL A 143 12.07 -9.68 -12.31
CA VAL A 143 12.19 -8.37 -11.64
C VAL A 143 10.84 -7.66 -11.60
N GLU A 144 10.08 -7.67 -12.70
CA GLU A 144 8.71 -7.13 -12.74
C GLU A 144 7.80 -7.86 -11.75
N ALA A 145 7.84 -9.19 -11.74
CA ALA A 145 7.07 -10.00 -10.78
C ALA A 145 7.46 -9.68 -9.33
N LYS A 146 8.75 -9.48 -9.04
CA LYS A 146 9.22 -9.08 -7.70
C LYS A 146 8.73 -7.69 -7.31
N GLN A 147 8.73 -6.73 -8.24
CA GLN A 147 8.21 -5.39 -8.01
C GLN A 147 6.71 -5.42 -7.73
N VAL A 148 5.94 -6.19 -8.51
CA VAL A 148 4.49 -6.37 -8.30
C VAL A 148 4.22 -7.02 -6.95
N ALA A 149 4.92 -8.09 -6.61
CA ALA A 149 4.75 -8.77 -5.32
C ALA A 149 5.07 -7.86 -4.13
N GLN A 150 6.12 -7.03 -4.22
CA GLN A 150 6.45 -6.04 -3.19
C GLN A 150 5.38 -4.96 -3.07
N GLN A 151 4.86 -4.46 -4.19
CA GLN A 151 3.80 -3.46 -4.21
C GLN A 151 2.49 -4.00 -3.64
N GLU A 152 2.13 -5.24 -3.98
CA GLU A 152 0.95 -5.92 -3.44
C GLU A 152 1.08 -6.17 -1.94
N ALA A 153 2.24 -6.60 -1.45
CA ALA A 153 2.49 -6.78 -0.03
C ALA A 153 2.35 -5.46 0.75
N GLN A 154 2.92 -4.36 0.25
CA GLN A 154 2.76 -3.03 0.85
C GLN A 154 1.30 -2.58 0.86
N ARG A 155 0.58 -2.81 -0.25
CA ARG A 155 -0.84 -2.47 -0.35
C ARG A 155 -1.69 -3.28 0.62
N ALA A 156 -1.43 -4.58 0.77
CA ALA A 156 -2.15 -5.44 1.71
C ALA A 156 -1.92 -4.98 3.16
N ALA A 157 -0.69 -4.66 3.53
CA ALA A 157 -0.37 -4.12 4.86
C ALA A 157 -1.12 -2.80 5.12
N PHE A 158 -1.18 -1.90 4.13
CA PHE A 158 -1.92 -0.65 4.25
C PHE A 158 -3.43 -0.86 4.42
N VAL A 159 -4.02 -1.82 3.69
CA VAL A 159 -5.45 -2.15 3.82
C VAL A 159 -5.78 -2.66 5.22
N VAL A 160 -4.94 -3.51 5.80
CA VAL A 160 -5.11 -4.01 7.17
C VAL A 160 -5.03 -2.86 8.18
N GLU A 161 -4.05 -1.98 8.04
CA GLU A 161 -3.88 -0.85 8.95
C GLU A 161 -5.04 0.15 8.87
N ARG A 162 -5.49 0.45 7.65
CA ARG A 162 -6.68 1.27 7.42
C ARG A 162 -7.93 0.65 8.07
N ALA A 163 -8.12 -0.66 7.93
CA ALA A 163 -9.26 -1.35 8.54
C ALA A 163 -9.23 -1.29 10.08
N LYS A 164 -8.04 -1.36 10.69
CA LYS A 164 -7.87 -1.17 12.14
C LYS A 164 -8.23 0.25 12.56
N GLN A 165 -7.75 1.26 11.83
CA GLN A 165 -8.03 2.66 12.12
C GLN A 165 -9.52 2.96 11.98
N GLU A 166 -10.18 2.50 10.92
CA GLU A 166 -11.63 2.68 10.72
C GLU A 166 -12.44 1.99 11.83
N LYS A 167 -12.01 0.80 12.29
CA LYS A 167 -12.64 0.12 13.44
C LYS A 167 -12.48 0.95 14.72
N GLN A 168 -11.27 1.42 15.01
CA GLN A 168 -11.01 2.21 16.21
C GLN A 168 -11.81 3.52 16.19
N GLN A 169 -11.86 4.20 15.05
CA GLN A 169 -12.67 5.40 14.87
C GLN A 169 -14.14 5.14 15.15
N LYS A 170 -14.71 4.03 14.65
CA LYS A 170 -16.10 3.65 14.92
C LYS A 170 -16.36 3.35 16.39
N ILE A 171 -15.42 2.69 17.08
CA ILE A 171 -15.56 2.41 18.52
C ILE A 171 -15.56 3.71 19.32
N VAL A 172 -14.58 4.59 19.08
CA VAL A 172 -14.47 5.87 19.78
C VAL A 172 -15.69 6.77 19.49
N GLN A 173 -16.17 6.78 18.25
CA GLN A 173 -17.38 7.51 17.86
C GLN A 173 -18.62 6.97 18.61
N ALA A 174 -18.79 5.64 18.63
CA ALA A 174 -19.91 5.00 19.33
C ALA A 174 -19.86 5.23 20.85
N GLU A 175 -18.68 5.17 21.45
CA GLU A 175 -18.48 5.49 22.87
C GLU A 175 -18.79 6.95 23.18
N GLY A 176 -18.29 7.88 22.36
CA GLY A 176 -18.58 9.30 22.50
C GLY A 176 -20.07 9.63 22.33
N GLU A 177 -20.75 8.99 21.37
CA GLU A 177 -22.20 9.11 21.20
C GLU A 177 -22.98 8.52 22.36
N ALA A 178 -22.56 7.37 22.89
CA ALA A 178 -23.21 6.73 24.04
C ALA A 178 -23.07 7.58 25.32
N GLU A 179 -21.87 8.11 25.58
CA GLU A 179 -21.62 8.99 26.73
C GLU A 179 -22.39 10.31 26.61
N ALA A 180 -22.37 10.93 25.42
CA ALA A 180 -23.16 12.12 25.14
C ALA A 180 -24.66 11.88 25.31
N ALA A 181 -25.17 10.74 24.84
CA ALA A 181 -26.57 10.36 25.00
C ALA A 181 -26.94 10.16 26.47
N LYS A 182 -26.07 9.55 27.27
CA LYS A 182 -26.27 9.38 28.71
C LYS A 182 -26.35 10.73 29.43
N MET A 183 -25.39 11.61 29.19
CA MET A 183 -25.35 12.95 29.79
C MET A 183 -26.58 13.79 29.39
N LEU A 184 -26.98 13.70 28.12
CA LEU A 184 -28.19 14.36 27.62
C LEU A 184 -29.45 13.79 28.27
N GLY A 185 -29.53 12.47 28.45
CA GLY A 185 -30.63 11.80 29.14
C GLY A 185 -30.77 12.26 30.59
N GLU A 186 -29.66 12.36 31.33
CA GLU A 186 -29.64 12.88 32.70
C GLU A 186 -30.08 14.35 32.77
N ALA A 187 -29.63 15.19 31.83
CA ALA A 187 -30.04 16.59 31.76
C ALA A 187 -31.53 16.77 31.45
N ILE A 188 -32.08 15.92 30.58
CA ILE A 188 -33.50 15.86 30.23
C ILE A 188 -34.35 15.44 31.44
N GLY A 189 -33.91 14.44 32.20
CA GLY A 189 -34.60 13.95 33.39
C GLY A 189 -34.80 15.04 34.44
N ARG A 190 -33.85 15.97 34.55
CA ARG A 190 -33.94 17.12 35.48
C ARG A 190 -34.93 18.20 35.04
N ASN A 191 -35.17 18.38 33.74
CA ASN A 191 -36.09 19.40 33.23
C ASN A 191 -36.99 18.85 32.10
N PRO A 192 -38.19 18.32 32.42
CA PRO A 192 -39.10 17.74 31.44
C PRO A 192 -39.64 18.75 30.41
N GLY A 193 -39.61 20.06 30.70
CA GLY A 193 -40.00 21.11 29.76
C GLY A 193 -39.05 21.21 28.56
N TYR A 194 -37.77 20.86 28.75
CA TYR A 194 -36.77 20.88 27.68
C TYR A 194 -37.08 19.84 26.59
N LEU A 195 -37.57 18.65 26.97
CA LEU A 195 -37.95 17.61 26.03
C LEU A 195 -39.11 18.05 25.13
N LYS A 196 -40.12 18.71 25.71
CA LYS A 196 -41.27 19.25 24.97
C LYS A 196 -40.82 20.31 23.95
N LEU A 197 -39.98 21.26 24.36
CA LEU A 197 -39.43 22.28 23.47
C LEU A 197 -38.56 21.69 22.34
N ARG A 198 -37.76 20.67 22.64
CA ARG A 198 -36.92 19.99 21.65
C ARG A 198 -37.75 19.20 20.64
N LYS A 199 -38.84 18.54 21.07
CA LYS A 199 -39.82 17.90 20.18
C LYS A 199 -40.50 18.91 19.26
N ILE A 200 -40.94 20.06 19.78
CA ILE A 200 -41.54 21.15 18.97
C ILE A 200 -40.54 21.67 17.93
N ARG A 201 -39.27 21.91 18.30
CA ARG A 201 -38.24 22.35 17.35
C ARG A 201 -37.91 21.30 16.29
N ALA A 202 -37.87 20.01 16.67
CA ALA A 202 -37.66 18.92 15.71
C ALA A 202 -38.82 18.85 14.71
N ALA A 203 -40.07 18.92 15.19
CA ALA A 203 -41.26 18.99 14.35
C ALA A 203 -41.26 20.23 13.43
N GLN A 204 -40.85 21.40 13.93
CA GLN A 204 -40.68 22.61 13.10
C GLN A 204 -39.61 22.42 12.02
N ASN A 205 -38.45 21.84 12.35
CA ASN A 205 -37.39 21.61 11.37
C ASN A 205 -37.83 20.61 10.29
N ILE A 206 -38.47 19.50 10.67
CA ILE A 206 -39.04 18.53 9.72
C ILE A 206 -40.07 19.21 8.84
N SER A 207 -40.99 19.98 9.43
CA SER A 207 -42.01 20.73 8.69
C SER A 207 -41.40 21.73 7.71
N ARG A 208 -40.32 22.41 8.09
CA ARG A 208 -39.59 23.36 7.24
C ARG A 208 -38.87 22.67 6.08
N THR A 209 -38.22 21.53 6.33
CA THR A 209 -37.57 20.73 5.30
C THR A 209 -38.60 20.16 4.31
N ILE A 210 -39.75 19.70 4.80
CA ILE A 210 -40.84 19.17 3.95
C ILE A 210 -41.50 20.29 3.14
N ALA A 211 -41.78 21.45 3.76
CA ALA A 211 -42.36 22.61 3.06
C ALA A 211 -41.47 23.15 1.94
N ASN A 212 -40.14 23.02 2.09
CA ASN A 212 -39.16 23.40 1.07
C ASN A 212 -38.88 22.29 0.06
N SER A 213 -39.29 21.05 0.31
CA SER A 213 -39.07 19.94 -0.61
C SER A 213 -40.00 20.07 -1.83
N GLN A 214 -39.49 19.81 -3.04
CA GLN A 214 -40.27 19.91 -4.28
C GLN A 214 -41.40 18.86 -4.37
N ASN A 215 -41.34 17.80 -3.54
CA ASN A 215 -42.34 16.74 -3.53
C ASN A 215 -43.48 17.08 -2.54
N LYS A 216 -44.65 17.47 -3.05
CA LYS A 216 -45.84 17.73 -2.21
C LYS A 216 -46.43 16.43 -1.67
N VAL A 217 -45.98 16.02 -0.49
CA VAL A 217 -46.58 14.92 0.28
C VAL A 217 -47.50 15.51 1.35
N TYR A 218 -48.80 15.23 1.27
CA TYR A 218 -49.75 15.59 2.32
C TYR A 218 -49.61 14.62 3.49
N LEU A 219 -49.15 15.13 4.64
CA LEU A 219 -49.00 14.36 5.87
C LEU A 219 -50.03 14.84 6.89
N SER A 220 -50.72 13.90 7.53
CA SER A 220 -51.66 14.18 8.61
C SER A 220 -50.92 14.68 9.86
N GLY A 221 -51.56 15.58 10.65
CA GLY A 221 -50.94 16.23 11.81
C GLY A 221 -50.33 15.27 12.85
N ASN A 222 -50.82 14.03 12.93
CA ASN A 222 -50.26 12.97 13.76
C ASN A 222 -48.89 12.47 13.24
N SER A 223 -48.68 12.36 11.92
CA SER A 223 -47.40 11.94 11.34
C SER A 223 -46.29 12.97 11.58
N LEU A 224 -46.65 14.24 11.79
CA LEU A 224 -45.72 15.32 12.05
C LEU A 224 -45.53 15.61 13.56
N MET A 225 -46.17 14.81 14.44
CA MET A 225 -46.16 15.04 15.89
C MET A 225 -46.54 16.49 16.27
N LEU A 226 -47.43 17.10 15.49
CA LEU A 226 -47.74 18.54 15.58
C LEU A 226 -49.03 18.80 16.38
N ASN A 227 -49.76 17.74 16.75
CA ASN A 227 -50.95 17.85 17.58
C ASN A 227 -50.54 18.04 19.04
N ILE A 228 -50.59 19.29 19.50
CA ILE A 228 -50.21 19.71 20.85
C ILE A 228 -51.27 19.33 21.91
N SER A 229 -52.44 18.84 21.47
CA SER A 229 -53.64 18.58 22.27
C SER A 229 -53.88 17.10 22.58
N ASP A 230 -53.09 16.18 22.01
CA ASP A 230 -53.27 14.74 22.19
C ASP A 230 -52.71 14.26 23.54
N LYS A 231 -53.52 13.53 24.32
CA LYS A 231 -53.12 12.93 25.61
C LYS A 231 -51.87 12.04 25.52
N GLU A 232 -51.68 11.41 24.37
CA GLU A 232 -50.55 10.50 24.11
C GLU A 232 -49.19 11.22 24.12
N PHE A 233 -49.19 12.54 23.86
CA PHE A 233 -47.99 13.38 23.93
C PHE A 233 -47.52 13.62 25.36
N ASP A 234 -48.46 13.74 26.30
CA ASP A 234 -48.20 13.92 27.73
C ASP A 234 -47.96 12.59 28.45
N ASP A 235 -48.70 11.52 28.11
CA ASP A 235 -48.60 10.19 28.73
C ASP A 235 -47.19 9.57 28.63
N GLN A 236 -46.48 9.78 27.52
CA GLN A 236 -45.09 9.30 27.38
C GLN A 236 -44.10 10.08 28.25
N SER A 237 -44.37 11.36 28.51
CA SER A 237 -43.55 12.16 29.42
C SER A 237 -43.84 11.84 30.89
N GLU A 238 -45.08 11.49 31.22
CA GLU A 238 -45.46 11.06 32.57
C GLU A 238 -44.97 9.65 32.92
N LYS A 239 -44.98 8.70 31.97
CA LYS A 239 -44.40 7.36 32.17
C LYS A 239 -42.89 7.38 32.47
N LEU A 240 -42.17 8.39 32.00
CA LEU A 240 -40.75 8.60 32.33
C LEU A 240 -40.56 9.21 33.73
N LYS A 241 -41.54 9.98 34.23
CA LYS A 241 -41.58 10.53 35.59
C LYS A 241 -41.82 9.45 36.66
N SER A 242 -42.61 8.42 36.36
CA SER A 242 -43.01 7.40 37.34
C SER A 242 -42.04 6.22 37.48
N LYS A 243 -40.97 6.16 36.68
CA LYS A 243 -40.03 5.04 36.64
C LYS A 243 -38.74 5.29 37.43
N HIS A 244 -38.76 6.27 38.33
CA HIS A 244 -37.66 6.60 39.21
C HIS A 244 -37.99 6.31 40.66
#